data_AF-A0AB34QPI8-F1
#
_entry.id   AF-A0AB34QPI8-F1
#
_cell.length_a   1.000
_cell.length_b   1.000
_cell.length_c   1.000
_cell.angle_alpha   90.00
_cell.angle_beta   90.00
_cell.angle_gamma   90.00
#
_symmetry.space_group_name_H-M   'P 1'
#
loop_
_entity.id
_entity.type
_entity.pdbx_description
1 polymer ?
#
loop_
_entity_poly.entity_id
_entity_poly.type
_entity_poly.pdbx_seq_one_letter_code
_entity_poly.pdbx_strand_id
1 'polypeptide(L)'
;MDIAKRMMADREYIFTQEAEWKLRDYLMHIKSTTSPAKFSNGRFVRNTIEKAIRTQAMRLLLVDHYDKKDLLTIKSHDLQMKEDTPT
;
A
#
# COMPACT_ATOMS: atom_id res chain seq x y z
N MET A 1 -7.82 -1.07 8.55
CA MET A 1 -6.97 -2.00 7.76
C MET A 1 -7.80 -2.96 6.91
N ASP A 2 -9.07 -3.20 7.22
CA ASP A 2 -9.86 -4.28 6.59
C ASP A 2 -10.13 -4.09 5.09
N ILE A 3 -10.21 -2.84 4.63
CA ILE A 3 -10.35 -2.53 3.20
C ILE A 3 -9.07 -2.94 2.46
N ALA A 4 -7.90 -2.54 2.97
CA ALA A 4 -6.61 -2.89 2.39
C ALA A 4 -6.40 -4.41 2.37
N LYS A 5 -6.70 -5.10 3.48
CA LYS A 5 -6.57 -6.57 3.56
C LYS A 5 -7.45 -7.29 2.54
N ARG A 6 -8.72 -6.87 2.39
CA ARG A 6 -9.61 -7.43 1.36
C ARG A 6 -9.08 -7.18 -0.05
N MET A 7 -8.68 -5.95 -0.36
CA MET A 7 -8.13 -5.61 -1.69
C MET A 7 -6.88 -6.41 -2.05
N MET A 8 -6.02 -6.69 -1.08
CA MET A 8 -4.82 -7.51 -1.26
C MET A 8 -5.19 -8.97 -1.48
N ALA A 9 -6.08 -9.53 -0.65
CA ALA A 9 -6.56 -10.90 -0.78
C ALA A 9 -7.24 -11.16 -2.13
N ASP A 10 -8.10 -10.25 -2.60
CA ASP A 10 -8.78 -10.35 -3.91
C ASP A 10 -7.81 -10.40 -5.09
N ARG A 11 -6.58 -9.91 -4.90
CA ARG A 11 -5.51 -9.86 -5.91
C ARG A 11 -4.36 -10.83 -5.61
N GLU A 12 -4.54 -11.70 -4.61
CA GLU A 12 -3.56 -12.68 -4.14
C GLU A 12 -2.22 -12.07 -3.67
N TYR A 13 -2.20 -10.78 -3.30
CA TYR A 13 -1.02 -10.15 -2.71
C TYR A 13 -1.00 -10.29 -1.19
N ILE A 14 0.21 -10.30 -0.64
CA ILE A 14 0.48 -10.23 0.79
C ILE A 14 1.41 -9.05 1.11
N PHE A 15 1.31 -8.54 2.33
CA PHE A 15 2.27 -7.58 2.87
C PHE A 15 3.35 -8.30 3.66
N THR A 16 4.56 -7.75 3.67
CA THR A 16 5.47 -8.01 4.79
C THR A 16 4.94 -7.35 6.06
N GLN A 17 5.39 -7.82 7.22
CA GLN A 17 4.98 -7.26 8.51
C GLN A 17 5.29 -5.76 8.60
N GLU A 18 6.46 -5.34 8.11
CA GLU A 18 6.90 -3.94 8.09
C GLU A 18 6.04 -3.10 7.15
N ALA A 19 5.59 -3.67 6.02
CA ALA A 19 4.69 -2.99 5.10
C ALA A 19 3.31 -2.78 5.74
N GLU A 20 2.79 -3.78 6.45
CA GLU A 20 1.51 -3.67 7.16
C GLU A 20 1.57 -2.61 8.26
N TRP A 21 2.65 -2.57 9.05
CA TRP A 21 2.87 -1.55 10.08
C TRP A 21 2.95 -0.15 9.47
N LYS A 22 3.78 0.02 8.44
CA LYS A 22 3.91 1.31 7.74
C LYS A 22 2.57 1.79 7.17
N LEU A 23 1.78 0.89 6.57
CA LEU A 23 0.44 1.22 6.07
C LEU A 23 -0.50 1.64 7.20
N ARG A 24 -0.50 0.91 8.32
CA ARG A 24 -1.32 1.23 9.49
C ARG A 24 -0.99 2.61 10.05
N ASP A 25 0.28 2.89 10.29
CA ASP A 25 0.73 4.16 10.87
C ASP A 25 0.38 5.33 9.96
N TYR A 26 0.57 5.16 8.65
CA TYR A 26 0.19 6.18 7.68
C TYR A 26 -1.30 6.45 7.65
N LEU A 27 -2.14 5.41 7.64
CA LEU A 27 -3.59 5.58 7.69
C LEU A 27 -4.06 6.24 9.00
N MET A 28 -3.40 5.95 10.12
CA MET A 28 -3.66 6.61 11.40
C MET A 28 -3.27 8.10 11.34
N HIS A 29 -2.11 8.40 10.77
CA HIS A 29 -1.65 9.77 10.59
C HIS A 29 -2.63 10.58 9.73
N ILE A 30 -2.97 10.10 8.53
CA ILE A 30 -3.91 10.77 7.62
C ILE A 30 -5.29 10.96 8.27
N LYS A 31 -5.78 9.97 9.01
CA LYS A 31 -7.04 10.09 9.76
C LYS A 31 -6.99 11.19 10.82
N SER A 32 -5.84 11.40 11.45
CA SER A 32 -5.67 12.43 12.49
C SER A 32 -5.47 13.84 11.93
N THR A 33 -4.90 13.97 10.73
CA THR A 33 -4.54 15.26 10.12
C THR A 33 -5.56 15.77 9.10
N THR A 34 -6.45 14.90 8.59
CA THR A 34 -7.43 15.25 7.56
C THR A 34 -8.81 15.44 8.15
N SER A 35 -9.48 16.54 7.78
CA SER A 35 -10.89 16.76 8.16
C SER A 35 -11.79 15.65 7.59
N PRO A 36 -12.72 15.07 8.38
CA PRO A 36 -13.63 14.02 7.93
C PRO A 36 -14.44 14.39 6.68
N ALA A 37 -14.75 15.68 6.48
CA ALA A 37 -15.54 16.16 5.36
C ALA A 37 -14.80 16.08 4.01
N LYS A 38 -13.47 15.96 4.01
CA LYS A 38 -12.64 15.90 2.80
C LYS A 38 -12.13 14.48 2.48
N PHE A 39 -12.31 13.51 3.39
CA PHE A 39 -11.63 12.22 3.27
C PHE A 39 -12.55 11.11 2.76
N SER A 40 -12.24 10.60 1.56
CA SER A 40 -12.83 9.34 1.05
C SER A 40 -11.91 8.17 1.38
N ASN A 41 -12.05 7.62 2.60
CA ASN A 41 -11.15 6.59 3.16
C ASN A 41 -10.94 5.40 2.21
N GLY A 42 -11.99 4.96 1.51
CA GLY A 42 -11.93 3.82 0.59
C GLY A 42 -11.14 4.12 -0.69
N ARG A 43 -11.35 5.30 -1.29
CA ARG A 43 -10.62 5.73 -2.50
C ARG A 43 -9.15 5.94 -2.19
N PHE A 44 -8.85 6.55 -1.05
CA PHE A 44 -7.48 6.76 -0.61
C PHE A 44 -6.73 5.44 -0.47
N VAL A 45 -7.29 4.50 0.31
CA VAL A 45 -6.69 3.17 0.49
C VAL A 45 -6.51 2.47 -0.86
N ARG A 46 -7.51 2.50 -1.75
CA ARG A 46 -7.40 1.91 -3.09
C ARG A 46 -6.21 2.47 -3.87
N ASN A 47 -6.09 3.80 -3.94
CA ASN A 47 -5.01 4.47 -4.66
C ASN A 47 -3.65 4.11 -4.07
N THR A 48 -3.52 4.07 -2.73
CA THR A 48 -2.28 3.67 -2.05
C THR A 48 -1.89 2.24 -2.41
N ILE A 49 -2.84 1.29 -2.43
CA ILE A 49 -2.58 -0.11 -2.79
C ILE A 49 -2.15 -0.23 -4.26
N GLU A 50 -2.84 0.44 -5.18
CA GLU A 50 -2.50 0.40 -6.61
C GLU A 50 -1.12 1.01 -6.89
N LYS A 51 -0.77 2.09 -6.18
CA LYS A 51 0.57 2.68 -6.24
C LYS A 51 1.62 1.70 -5.73
N ALA A 52 1.37 1.04 -4.59
CA ALA A 52 2.28 0.05 -4.03
C ALA A 52 2.53 -1.13 -4.97
N ILE A 53 1.49 -1.65 -5.62
CA ILE A 53 1.61 -2.72 -6.63
C ILE A 53 2.47 -2.25 -7.81
N ARG A 54 2.26 -1.02 -8.30
CA ARG A 54 3.09 -0.46 -9.38
C ARG A 54 4.55 -0.33 -8.96
N THR A 55 4.81 0.15 -7.74
CA THR A 55 6.18 0.27 -7.22
C THR A 55 6.84 -1.10 -7.04
N GLN A 56 6.10 -2.10 -6.57
CA GLN A 56 6.60 -3.47 -6.48
C GLN A 56 6.97 -4.03 -7.86
N ALA A 57 6.14 -3.79 -8.88
CA ALA A 57 6.45 -4.20 -10.24
C ALA A 57 7.75 -3.54 -10.74
N MET A 58 7.93 -2.24 -10.51
CA MET A 58 9.17 -1.54 -10.85
C MET A 58 10.38 -2.09 -10.11
N ARG A 59 10.24 -2.42 -8.82
CA ARG A 59 11.30 -3.10 -8.06
C ARG A 59 11.67 -4.42 -8.71
N LEU A 60 10.69 -5.25 -9.07
CA LEU A 60 10.94 -6.56 -9.68
C LEU A 60 11.64 -6.47 -11.04
N LEU A 61 11.42 -5.39 -11.81
CA LEU A 61 12.16 -5.14 -13.05
C LEU A 61 13.64 -4.82 -12.82
N LEU A 62 14.01 -4.38 -11.62
CA LEU A 62 15.38 -3.98 -11.27
C LEU A 62 16.19 -5.11 -10.59
N VAL A 63 15.56 -6.24 -10.25
CA VAL A 63 16.25 -7.41 -9.72
C VAL A 63 16.40 -8.47 -10.79
N ASP A 64 17.61 -9.00 -10.96
CA ASP A 64 17.92 -10.03 -11.95
C ASP A 64 17.12 -11.32 -11.74
N HIS A 65 16.79 -11.64 -10.50
CA HIS A 65 16.05 -12.85 -10.12
C HIS A 65 15.03 -12.56 -9.03
N TYR A 66 13.83 -13.12 -9.19
CA TYR A 66 12.76 -13.12 -8.21
C TYR A 66 11.98 -14.45 -8.27
N ASP A 67 11.35 -14.83 -7.17
CA ASP A 67 10.53 -16.04 -7.10
C ASP A 67 9.03 -15.72 -7.03
N LYS A 68 8.20 -16.77 -6.92
CA LYS A 68 6.75 -16.62 -6.76
C LYS A 68 6.40 -15.81 -5.52
N LYS A 69 7.14 -15.94 -4.41
CA LYS A 69 6.87 -15.19 -3.18
C LYS A 69 7.12 -13.71 -3.39
N ASP A 70 8.18 -13.34 -4.10
CA ASP A 70 8.48 -11.94 -4.43
C ASP A 70 7.41 -11.30 -5.33
N LEU A 71 6.83 -12.07 -6.26
CA LEU A 71 5.71 -11.64 -7.11
C LEU A 71 4.46 -11.29 -6.30
N LEU A 72 4.21 -12.02 -5.21
CA LEU A 72 3.02 -11.85 -4.37
C LEU A 72 3.25 -10.89 -3.19
N THR A 73 4.49 -10.51 -2.89
CA THR A 73 4.83 -9.77 -1.67
C THR A 73 5.09 -8.30 -1.91
N ILE A 74 4.23 -7.45 -1.32
CA ILE A 74 4.45 -6.01 -1.17
C ILE A 74 5.30 -5.76 0.09
N LYS A 75 6.47 -5.14 -0.09
CA LYS A 75 7.44 -4.81 0.97
C LYS A 75 7.30 -3.33 1.35
N SER A 76 7.85 -2.96 2.51
CA SER A 76 7.68 -1.61 3.08
C SER A 76 8.15 -0.47 2.15
N HIS A 77 9.20 -0.68 1.35
CA HIS A 77 9.67 0.32 0.38
C HIS A 77 8.76 0.51 -0.84
N ASP A 78 7.87 -0.44 -1.12
CA ASP A 78 6.89 -0.26 -2.20
C ASP A 78 5.81 0.77 -1.82
N LEU A 79 5.61 0.99 -0.52
CA LEU A 79 4.67 1.98 0.00
C LEU A 79 5.28 3.40 -0.04
N GLN A 80 5.18 4.05 -1.20
CA GLN A 80 5.69 5.41 -1.41
C GLN A 80 4.65 6.49 -1.07
N MET A 81 4.61 6.88 0.20
CA MET A 81 3.56 7.71 0.81
C MET A 81 3.88 9.22 0.86
N LYS A 82 4.97 9.68 0.23
CA LYS A 82 5.45 11.06 0.33
C LYS A 82 4.57 12.11 -0.37
N GLU A 83 3.64 11.70 -1.22
CA GLU A 83 2.85 12.60 -2.09
C GLU A 83 1.34 12.43 -1.97
N ASP A 84 0.86 11.43 -1.23
CA ASP A 84 -0.56 11.11 -1.18
C ASP A 84 -1.24 11.96 -0.08
N THR A 85 -1.27 13.29 -0.26
CA THR A 85 -2.15 14.15 0.56
C THR A 85 -3.57 14.02 0.00
N PRO A 86 -4.59 13.69 0.81
CA PRO A 86 -5.97 13.72 0.32
C PRO A 86 -6.31 15.15 -0.13
N THR A 87 -6.60 15.31 -1.42
CA THR A 87 -7.04 16.57 -2.05
C THR A 87 -8.49 16.86 -1.71
#